data_AF-A0A553E2Z9-F1
#
_entry.id   AF-A0A553E2Z9-F1
#
_cell.length_a   1.000
_cell.length_b   1.000
_cell.length_c   1.000
_cell.angle_alpha   90.00
_cell.angle_beta   90.00
_cell.angle_gamma   90.00
#
_symmetry.space_group_name_H-M   'P 1'
#
loop_
_entity.id
_entity.type
_entity.pdbx_description
1 polymer ?
#
loop_
_entity_poly.entity_id
_entity_poly.type
_entity_poly.pdbx_seq_one_letter_code
_entity_poly.pdbx_strand_id
1 'polypeptide(L)'
;MGSITGNSVETPTSTGIERKLVFTNDGKVMVYATGQETRSVAYEIKQGKTIFDDLDHNLLVFDGMTYVISHIDASSLILDDNFPDGYHFHYKR
;
A
#
# COMPACT_ATOMS: atom_id res chain seq x y z
N MET A 1 3.21 -38.56 -13.45
CA MET A 1 2.14 -38.17 -12.50
C MET A 1 2.52 -36.82 -11.93
N GLY A 2 2.04 -35.74 -12.57
CA GLY A 2 2.32 -34.37 -12.16
C GLY A 2 1.09 -33.75 -11.48
N SER A 3 1.33 -32.84 -10.55
CA SER A 3 0.43 -31.75 -10.22
C SER A 3 1.27 -30.67 -9.53
N ILE A 4 1.54 -29.59 -10.25
CA ILE A 4 1.92 -28.31 -9.68
C ILE A 4 0.60 -27.58 -9.48
N THR A 5 0.14 -27.47 -8.24
CA THR A 5 -1.02 -26.65 -7.90
C THR A 5 -0.54 -25.20 -7.84
N GLY A 6 -0.57 -24.51 -8.98
CA GLY A 6 -0.39 -23.07 -9.02
C GLY A 6 -1.73 -22.42 -8.67
N ASN A 7 -1.83 -21.80 -7.49
CA ASN A 7 -2.90 -20.85 -7.22
C ASN A 7 -2.61 -19.60 -8.08
N SER A 8 -3.21 -19.53 -9.26
CA SER A 8 -3.29 -18.29 -10.03
C SER A 8 -4.19 -17.33 -9.27
N VAL A 9 -3.58 -16.41 -8.51
CA VAL A 9 -4.28 -15.22 -8.02
C VAL A 9 -4.41 -14.28 -9.21
N GLU A 10 -5.49 -14.42 -9.96
CA GLU A 10 -5.88 -13.43 -10.95
C GLU A 10 -6.39 -12.21 -10.19
N THR A 11 -5.57 -11.16 -10.07
CA THR A 11 -6.00 -9.87 -9.56
C THR A 11 -7.17 -9.38 -10.44
N PRO A 12 -8.32 -8.98 -9.88
CA PRO A 12 -9.46 -8.59 -10.68
C PRO A 12 -9.11 -7.47 -11.64
N THR A 13 -9.74 -7.48 -12.82
CA THR A 13 -9.77 -6.35 -13.75
C THR A 13 -9.93 -5.05 -12.97
N SER A 14 -9.00 -4.11 -13.17
CA SER A 14 -9.00 -2.80 -12.51
C SER A 14 -10.42 -2.27 -12.34
N THR A 15 -10.81 -1.91 -11.11
CA THR A 15 -12.17 -1.44 -10.78
C THR A 15 -12.53 -0.11 -11.45
N GLY A 16 -11.66 0.45 -12.30
CA GLY A 16 -11.78 1.77 -12.90
C GLY A 16 -11.52 2.91 -11.92
N ILE A 17 -11.14 2.58 -10.67
CA ILE A 17 -10.87 3.56 -9.63
C ILE A 17 -9.39 3.92 -9.65
N GLU A 18 -9.08 5.15 -10.07
CA GLU A 18 -7.74 5.72 -9.94
C GLU A 18 -7.54 6.22 -8.51
N ARG A 19 -6.56 5.66 -7.79
CA ARG A 19 -6.19 6.14 -6.45
C ARG A 19 -4.90 6.95 -6.52
N LYS A 20 -4.90 8.13 -5.91
CA LYS A 20 -3.71 8.99 -5.81
C LYS A 20 -3.45 9.37 -4.36
N LEU A 21 -2.18 9.31 -3.95
CA LEU A 21 -1.70 9.77 -2.66
C LEU A 21 -0.85 11.03 -2.87
N VAL A 22 -1.09 12.06 -2.06
CA VAL A 22 -0.25 13.27 -2.03
C VAL A 22 0.23 13.48 -0.60
N PHE A 23 1.52 13.25 -0.39
CA PHE A 23 2.19 13.55 0.89
C PHE A 23 2.55 15.03 0.93
N THR A 24 2.27 15.66 2.05
CA THR A 24 2.42 17.11 2.27
C THR A 24 3.47 17.37 3.34
N ASN A 25 4.14 18.52 3.25
CA ASN A 25 5.22 18.88 4.16
C ASN A 25 4.75 19.13 5.62
N ASP A 26 3.45 19.26 5.85
CA ASP A 26 2.84 19.35 7.19
C ASP A 26 2.50 17.98 7.79
N GLY A 27 2.98 16.88 7.21
CA GLY A 27 2.84 15.54 7.75
C GLY A 27 1.46 14.91 7.49
N LYS A 28 0.76 15.36 6.44
CA LYS A 28 -0.51 14.76 6.01
C LYS A 28 -0.39 14.02 4.69
N VAL A 29 -1.24 13.03 4.51
CA VAL A 29 -1.50 12.37 3.24
C VAL A 29 -2.91 12.69 2.79
N MET A 30 -3.03 13.20 1.57
CA MET A 30 -4.31 13.40 0.89
C MET A 30 -4.57 12.22 -0.04
N VAL A 31 -5.71 11.57 0.13
CA VAL A 31 -6.13 10.40 -0.64
C VAL A 31 -7.21 10.81 -1.63
N TYR A 32 -6.98 10.58 -2.91
CA TYR A 32 -7.96 10.80 -3.96
C TYR A 32 -8.44 9.48 -4.53
N ALA A 33 -9.73 9.40 -4.83
CA ALA A 33 -10.33 8.32 -5.62
C ALA A 33 -11.05 8.96 -6.81
N THR A 34 -10.65 8.57 -8.03
CA THR A 34 -11.24 9.07 -9.28
C THR A 34 -11.24 10.61 -9.34
N GLY A 35 -10.13 11.22 -8.90
CA GLY A 35 -9.92 12.68 -8.92
C GLY A 35 -10.58 13.48 -7.79
N GLN A 36 -11.42 12.87 -6.96
CA GLN A 36 -12.00 13.56 -5.80
C GLN A 36 -11.18 13.29 -4.54
N GLU A 37 -10.88 14.35 -3.77
CA GLU A 37 -10.29 14.19 -2.44
C GLU A 37 -11.29 13.45 -1.55
N THR A 38 -10.87 12.30 -1.06
CA THR A 38 -11.68 11.48 -0.17
C THR A 38 -11.30 11.69 1.29
N ARG A 39 -10.01 11.94 1.56
CA ARG A 39 -9.47 12.08 2.91
C ARG A 39 -8.21 12.96 2.91
N SER A 40 -7.99 13.66 4.02
CA SER A 40 -6.74 14.35 4.37
C SER A 40 -6.44 14.09 5.83
N VAL A 41 -5.45 13.26 6.11
CA VAL A 41 -5.15 12.73 7.45
C VAL A 41 -3.66 12.80 7.73
N ALA A 42 -3.28 12.86 9.01
CA ALA A 42 -1.88 12.72 9.39
C ALA A 42 -1.36 11.32 9.03
N TYR A 43 -0.10 11.24 8.63
CA TYR A 43 0.59 9.97 8.46
C TYR A 43 1.83 9.90 9.35
N GLU A 44 2.24 8.68 9.65
CA GLU A 44 3.46 8.37 10.39
C GLU A 44 4.26 7.32 9.61
N ILE A 45 5.58 7.49 9.57
CA ILE A 45 6.50 6.43 9.15
C ILE A 45 7.20 5.91 10.39
N LYS A 46 7.10 4.62 10.65
CA LYS A 46 7.74 3.97 11.80
C LYS A 46 8.34 2.62 11.41
N GLN A 47 9.27 2.12 12.20
CA GLN A 47 9.74 0.73 12.05
C GLN A 47 8.88 -0.21 12.89
N GLY A 48 8.63 -1.41 12.38
CA GLY A 48 8.00 -2.46 13.15
C GLY A 48 7.88 -3.77 12.40
N LYS A 49 7.57 -4.81 13.16
CA LYS A 49 7.42 -6.17 12.65
C LYS A 49 6.22 -6.34 11.75
N THR A 50 6.42 -7.02 10.63
CA THR A 50 5.32 -7.40 9.73
C THR A 50 4.80 -8.79 10.06
N ILE A 51 3.55 -9.06 9.68
CA ILE A 51 2.98 -10.40 9.85
C ILE A 51 3.54 -11.41 8.83
N PHE A 52 4.22 -10.93 7.80
CA PHE A 52 4.66 -11.74 6.66
C PHE A 52 5.94 -12.52 6.97
N ASP A 53 6.88 -11.89 7.66
CA ASP A 53 8.19 -12.45 7.94
C ASP A 53 8.67 -12.24 9.39
N ASP A 54 7.89 -11.57 10.24
CA ASP A 54 8.25 -11.20 11.62
C ASP A 54 9.54 -10.35 11.73
N LEU A 55 9.97 -9.73 10.63
CA LEU A 55 11.12 -8.81 10.57
C LEU A 55 10.66 -7.36 10.64
N ASP A 56 11.57 -6.48 11.06
CA ASP A 56 11.31 -5.05 11.07
C ASP A 56 11.36 -4.46 9.66
N HIS A 57 10.27 -3.82 9.26
CA HIS A 57 10.16 -3.06 8.01
C HIS A 57 9.76 -1.61 8.29
N ASN A 58 9.93 -0.76 7.29
CA ASN A 58 9.36 0.58 7.34
C ASN A 58 7.85 0.48 7.08
N LEU A 59 7.08 1.01 8.02
CA LEU A 59 5.63 0.99 8.01
C LEU A 59 5.11 2.41 7.80
N LEU A 60 4.19 2.56 6.86
CA LEU A 60 3.38 3.76 6.68
C LEU A 60 2.05 3.56 7.39
N VAL A 61 1.75 4.44 8.35
CA VAL A 61 0.51 4.40 9.12
C VAL A 61 -0.29 5.67 8.87
N PHE A 62 -1.52 5.52 8.45
CA PHE A 62 -2.49 6.60 8.39
C PHE A 62 -3.90 6.02 8.42
N ASP A 63 -4.86 6.79 8.94
CA ASP A 63 -6.28 6.41 8.90
C ASP A 63 -6.60 5.04 9.55
N GLY A 64 -5.84 4.65 10.56
CA GLY A 64 -5.96 3.35 11.23
C GLY A 64 -5.42 2.16 10.42
N MET A 65 -4.91 2.40 9.22
CA MET A 65 -4.30 1.39 8.35
C MET A 65 -2.78 1.38 8.54
N THR A 66 -2.18 0.19 8.43
CA THR A 66 -0.72 0.00 8.47
C THR A 66 -0.27 -0.70 7.21
N TYR A 67 0.57 -0.03 6.44
CA TYR A 67 1.14 -0.51 5.19
C TYR A 67 2.63 -0.76 5.36
N VAL A 68 3.14 -1.83 4.75
CA VAL A 68 4.57 -2.06 4.60
C VAL A 68 5.06 -1.29 3.39
N ILE A 69 6.13 -0.51 3.55
CA ILE A 69 6.79 0.18 2.44
C ILE A 69 7.80 -0.80 1.82
N SER A 70 7.35 -1.53 0.80
CA SER A 70 8.17 -2.57 0.15
C SER A 70 9.15 -1.99 -0.85
N HIS A 71 8.83 -0.84 -1.44
CA HIS A 71 9.73 -0.10 -2.32
C HIS A 71 9.39 1.39 -2.34
N ILE A 72 10.41 2.26 -2.31
CA ILE A 72 10.24 3.70 -2.52
C ILE A 72 11.46 4.26 -3.24
N ASP A 73 11.21 4.99 -4.33
CA ASP A 73 12.21 5.78 -5.03
C ASP A 73 11.60 7.08 -5.59
N ALA A 74 12.32 7.75 -6.48
CA ALA A 74 11.89 9.04 -7.05
C ALA A 74 10.68 8.95 -8.00
N SER A 75 10.32 7.75 -8.49
CA SER A 75 9.28 7.52 -9.49
C SER A 75 8.19 6.53 -9.07
N SER A 76 8.44 5.73 -8.03
CA SER A 76 7.55 4.66 -7.62
C SER A 76 7.48 4.49 -6.10
N LEU A 77 6.30 4.09 -5.64
CA LEU A 77 6.02 3.68 -4.27
C LEU A 77 5.19 2.40 -4.32
N ILE A 78 5.66 1.35 -3.65
CA ILE A 78 4.94 0.10 -3.48
C ILE A 78 4.60 -0.06 -2.00
N LEU A 79 3.31 -0.21 -1.73
CA LEU A 79 2.77 -0.43 -0.40
C LEU A 79 2.05 -1.77 -0.35
N ASP A 80 2.28 -2.53 0.71
CA ASP A 80 1.59 -3.79 0.95
C ASP A 80 0.76 -3.66 2.23
N ASP A 81 -0.52 -4.02 2.18
CA ASP A 81 -1.36 -4.10 3.38
C ASP A 81 -0.76 -5.10 4.36
N ASN A 82 -0.49 -4.73 5.61
CA ASN A 82 0.06 -5.65 6.61
C ASN A 82 -1.04 -6.57 7.20
N PHE A 83 -1.77 -7.28 6.34
CA PHE A 83 -2.89 -8.17 6.64
C PHE A 83 -2.78 -9.50 5.83
N PRO A 84 -3.31 -10.64 6.34
CA PRO A 84 -3.09 -11.95 5.72
C PRO A 84 -3.60 -12.11 4.28
N ASP A 85 -4.61 -11.33 3.90
CA ASP A 85 -5.22 -11.25 2.57
C ASP A 85 -4.90 -9.91 1.88
N GLY A 86 -3.82 -9.27 2.30
CA GLY A 86 -3.47 -7.90 1.95
C GLY A 86 -3.35 -7.64 0.44
N TYR A 87 -3.62 -6.39 0.07
CA TYR A 87 -3.45 -5.91 -1.29
C TYR A 87 -2.05 -5.31 -1.50
N HIS A 88 -1.56 -5.44 -2.73
CA HIS A 88 -0.36 -4.77 -3.22
C HIS A 88 -0.77 -3.51 -3.99
N PHE A 89 -0.29 -2.35 -3.54
CA PHE A 89 -0.54 -1.06 -4.18
C PHE A 89 0.73 -0.57 -4.86
N HIS A 90 0.64 -0.28 -6.16
CA HIS A 90 1.73 0.28 -6.93
C HIS A 90 1.37 1.69 -7.41
N TYR A 91 2.01 2.69 -6.83
CA TYR A 91 1.88 4.09 -7.19
C TYR A 91 3.05 4.52 -8.08
N LYS A 92 2.74 5.32 -9.10
CA LYS A 92 3.72 5.96 -9.98
C LYS A 92 3.54 7.47 -9.93
N ARG A 93 4.65 8.19 -10.06
CA ARG A 93 4.68 9.66 -10.09
C ARG A 93 4.18 10.23 -11.40
#